data_AF-A0A3P6BFP1-F1
#
_entry.id   AF-A0A3P6BFP1-F1
#
_cell.length_a   1.000
_cell.length_b   1.000
_cell.length_c   1.000
_cell.angle_alpha   90.00
_cell.angle_beta   90.00
_cell.angle_gamma   90.00
#
_symmetry.space_group_name_H-M   'P 1'
#
loop_
_entity.id
_entity.type
_entity.pdbx_description
1 polymer ?
#
loop_
_entity_poly.entity_id
_entity_poly.type
_entity_poly.pdbx_seq_one_letter_code
_entity_poly.pdbx_strand_id
1 'polypeptide(L)'
;MKQRTWPPGPSEGSRFTSLSFSKLHDKEKRSRFSIRAATTTKSISKSSSCSSTPPPPTNDAGDFSMLPFDILTKIAAPLSLPNLQAASSVCRSWRDALQPLRESMLLLRWGKRFKHGRGGVKANLDKALDSFLKGAARGSTLAMVDAGLVYWEKGEKEKAVGLYRRAAELGDAVGQCNLGISYLQGQPSDPKEAMKWLKQSAENGYVRAQYQIALCLHQGRVVQTNLLEATKWYLKAAEGGYVRAMYNISLCYSFGEGLPQNRKLARRWMKRAADHGHSKAQFEHGLALFSEGALLKAVMYLELAERGGETGAGHVKEVVHQQLSATSRDHAINQANNWRALPATR
;
A
#
# COMPACT_ATOMS: atom_id res chain seq x y z
N MET A 1 -26.45 -5.76 2.50
CA MET A 1 -26.40 -5.48 1.05
C MET A 1 -25.07 -5.95 0.50
N LYS A 2 -25.13 -6.87 -0.47
CA LYS A 2 -23.99 -7.63 -1.01
C LYS A 2 -23.07 -6.71 -1.83
N GLN A 3 -21.78 -6.64 -1.51
CA GLN A 3 -20.80 -6.00 -2.39
C GLN A 3 -20.60 -6.88 -3.62
N ARG A 4 -21.04 -6.38 -4.77
CA ARG A 4 -20.78 -6.97 -6.09
C ARG A 4 -19.42 -6.44 -6.57
N THR A 5 -18.47 -7.35 -6.79
CA THR A 5 -17.20 -7.05 -7.46
C THR A 5 -17.40 -7.11 -8.98
N TRP A 6 -16.93 -6.05 -9.65
CA TRP A 6 -16.87 -5.89 -11.10
C TRP A 6 -15.68 -6.68 -11.70
N PRO A 7 -15.73 -7.21 -12.95
CA PRO A 7 -16.73 -6.97 -14.01
C PRO A 7 -17.89 -7.99 -14.09
N PRO A 8 -19.02 -7.60 -14.68
CA PRO A 8 -20.10 -8.50 -15.09
C PRO A 8 -19.68 -9.27 -16.34
N GLY A 9 -20.24 -10.46 -16.53
CA GLY A 9 -20.06 -11.29 -17.73
C GLY A 9 -20.62 -10.66 -19.01
N PRO A 10 -20.59 -11.40 -20.13
CA PRO A 10 -19.71 -11.11 -21.25
C PRO A 10 -20.43 -10.34 -22.38
N SER A 11 -19.74 -9.32 -22.90
CA SER A 11 -19.88 -8.92 -24.30
C SER A 11 -18.48 -8.98 -24.94
N GLU A 12 -18.48 -9.35 -26.19
CA GLU A 12 -17.41 -10.06 -26.91
C GLU A 12 -16.06 -9.33 -26.96
N GLY A 13 -14.97 -10.11 -26.94
CA GLY A 13 -13.67 -9.63 -27.45
C GLY A 13 -12.44 -9.76 -26.55
N SER A 14 -12.18 -10.94 -25.97
CA SER A 14 -10.87 -11.63 -26.01
C SER A 14 -10.89 -12.82 -25.03
N ARG A 15 -10.66 -14.01 -25.58
CA ARG A 15 -11.00 -15.30 -24.98
C ARG A 15 -9.94 -15.71 -23.95
N PHE A 16 -10.33 -15.77 -22.68
CA PHE A 16 -9.72 -16.69 -21.73
C PHE A 16 -10.12 -18.12 -22.15
N THR A 17 -9.26 -18.81 -22.91
CA THR A 17 -9.41 -20.25 -23.15
C THR A 17 -8.58 -21.04 -22.15
N SER A 18 -9.25 -21.99 -21.51
CA SER A 18 -8.74 -23.02 -20.61
C SER A 18 -7.84 -24.06 -21.32
N LEU A 19 -6.78 -24.46 -20.61
CA LEU A 19 -6.09 -25.76 -20.55
C LEU A 19 -5.79 -26.58 -21.83
N SER A 20 -4.52 -26.95 -22.01
CA SER A 20 -4.07 -28.36 -22.14
C SER A 20 -2.56 -28.51 -21.91
N PHE A 21 -2.19 -29.55 -21.15
CA PHE A 21 -0.82 -29.99 -20.90
C PHE A 21 -0.26 -30.73 -22.13
N SER A 22 0.99 -30.43 -22.52
CA SER A 22 1.93 -31.44 -23.02
C SER A 22 3.36 -30.89 -23.07
N LYS A 23 4.29 -31.82 -22.82
CA LYS A 23 5.74 -31.69 -22.54
C LYS A 23 6.53 -31.08 -23.71
N LEU A 24 7.67 -30.44 -23.39
CA LEU A 24 8.98 -30.81 -23.96
C LEU A 24 10.14 -29.98 -23.36
N HIS A 25 11.33 -30.55 -23.56
CA HIS A 25 12.56 -30.51 -22.76
C HIS A 25 13.43 -29.24 -22.83
N ASP A 26 14.03 -28.94 -21.68
CA ASP A 26 15.47 -28.78 -21.40
C ASP A 26 16.41 -28.04 -22.40
N LYS A 27 17.10 -27.00 -21.92
CA LYS A 27 18.58 -27.00 -21.77
C LYS A 27 19.13 -25.73 -21.11
N GLU A 28 19.99 -25.97 -20.14
CA GLU A 28 20.81 -25.02 -19.39
C GLU A 28 21.79 -24.20 -20.25
N LYS A 29 22.20 -23.03 -19.73
CA LYS A 29 23.63 -22.72 -19.53
C LYS A 29 23.82 -21.61 -18.49
N ARG A 30 24.47 -21.99 -17.38
CA ARG A 30 25.03 -21.12 -16.35
C ARG A 30 26.35 -20.52 -16.82
N SER A 31 26.65 -19.30 -16.39
CA SER A 31 28.02 -18.81 -16.23
C SER A 31 28.12 -18.10 -14.88
N ARG A 32 29.04 -18.59 -14.04
CA ARG A 32 29.41 -18.06 -12.72
C ARG A 32 30.61 -17.13 -12.91
N PHE A 33 30.63 -16.00 -12.22
CA PHE A 33 31.89 -15.35 -11.85
C PHE A 33 31.88 -14.98 -10.36
N SER A 34 32.95 -15.40 -9.69
CA SER A 34 33.25 -15.27 -8.27
C SER A 34 34.66 -14.72 -8.18
N ILE A 35 34.87 -13.59 -7.50
CA ILE A 35 36.18 -13.17 -6.97
C ILE A 35 35.88 -12.39 -5.67
N ARG A 36 35.99 -13.05 -4.50
CA ARG A 36 37.12 -13.07 -3.53
C ARG A 36 37.58 -11.69 -3.02
N ALA A 37 37.36 -11.52 -1.72
CA ALA A 37 37.88 -10.46 -0.86
C ALA A 37 39.38 -10.64 -0.58
N ALA A 38 40.07 -9.51 -0.38
CA ALA A 38 41.36 -9.47 0.29
C ALA A 38 41.41 -8.25 1.22
N THR A 39 41.39 -8.56 2.52
CA THR A 39 41.78 -7.70 3.63
C THR A 39 43.29 -7.45 3.59
N THR A 40 43.72 -6.21 3.80
CA THR A 40 45.06 -5.96 4.34
C THR A 40 45.05 -4.70 5.19
N THR A 41 45.34 -4.92 6.47
CA THR A 41 45.62 -3.95 7.51
C THR A 41 46.99 -3.31 7.29
N LYS A 42 47.11 -2.00 7.48
CA LYS A 42 48.37 -1.38 7.93
C LYS A 42 48.10 -0.07 8.66
N SER A 43 48.33 -0.13 9.96
CA SER A 43 48.42 0.95 10.92
C SER A 43 49.71 1.75 10.71
N ILE A 44 49.61 3.09 10.65
CA ILE A 44 50.73 3.98 10.98
C ILE A 44 50.16 5.13 11.82
N SER A 45 50.61 5.16 13.06
CA SER A 45 50.48 6.25 14.02
C SER A 45 51.34 7.44 13.61
N LYS A 46 50.82 8.65 13.76
CA LYS A 46 51.60 9.85 14.11
C LYS A 46 50.66 10.92 14.66
N SER A 47 50.79 11.13 15.97
CA SER A 47 50.22 12.23 16.74
C SER A 47 50.91 13.54 16.37
N SER A 48 50.13 14.54 15.97
CA SER A 48 50.53 15.94 16.06
C SER A 48 49.35 16.75 16.58
N SER A 49 49.53 17.31 17.77
CA SER A 49 48.62 18.21 18.45
C SER A 49 48.56 19.53 17.71
N CYS A 50 47.39 19.88 17.17
CA CYS A 50 47.07 21.23 16.72
C CYS A 50 45.82 21.71 17.45
N SER A 51 46.03 22.50 18.49
CA SER A 51 45.04 23.35 19.12
C SER A 51 44.55 24.37 18.08
N SER A 52 43.42 24.08 17.45
CA SER A 52 42.65 25.07 16.71
C SER A 52 41.41 25.40 17.55
N THR A 53 41.39 26.61 18.09
CA THR A 53 40.20 27.25 18.63
C THR A 53 39.11 27.23 17.56
N PRO A 54 37.86 26.86 17.88
CA PRO A 54 36.77 26.96 16.92
C PRO A 54 36.55 28.46 16.60
N PRO A 55 36.27 28.82 15.34
CA PRO A 55 35.89 30.19 15.01
C PRO A 55 34.61 30.55 15.76
N PRO A 56 34.39 31.84 16.09
CA PRO A 56 33.18 32.26 16.78
C PRO A 56 31.96 31.88 15.94
N PRO A 57 30.85 31.47 16.57
CA PRO A 57 29.63 31.16 15.83
C PRO A 57 29.20 32.44 15.10
N THR A 58 29.24 32.41 13.77
CA THR A 58 28.54 33.40 12.96
C THR A 58 27.06 33.31 13.33
N ASN A 59 26.51 34.38 13.89
CA ASN A 59 25.13 34.50 14.36
C ASN A 59 24.05 34.38 13.27
N ASP A 60 24.40 33.88 12.08
CA ASP A 60 23.48 33.56 10.98
C ASP A 60 23.01 32.10 10.99
N ALA A 61 23.18 31.39 12.10
CA ALA A 61 22.40 30.18 12.35
C ALA A 61 20.96 30.62 12.68
N GLY A 62 20.13 30.79 11.65
CA GLY A 62 18.76 31.29 11.79
C GLY A 62 18.01 30.61 12.94
N ASP A 63 17.51 31.42 13.87
CA ASP A 63 16.79 30.94 15.04
C ASP A 63 15.44 30.34 14.61
N PHE A 64 15.38 29.02 14.48
CA PHE A 64 14.16 28.28 14.14
C PHE A 64 13.03 28.45 15.18
N SER A 65 13.32 29.01 16.36
CA SER A 65 12.28 29.35 17.35
C SER A 65 11.36 30.49 16.88
N MET A 66 11.81 31.27 15.89
CA MET A 66 11.12 32.44 15.34
C MET A 66 10.25 32.12 14.11
N LEU A 67 10.12 30.85 13.72
CA LEU A 67 9.19 30.48 12.64
C LEU A 67 7.76 30.93 12.99
N PRO A 68 7.07 31.64 12.07
CA PRO A 68 5.66 31.99 12.26
C PRO A 68 4.82 30.75 12.55
N PHE A 69 3.92 30.84 13.54
CA PHE A 69 3.14 29.70 14.01
C PHE A 69 2.27 29.09 12.92
N ASP A 70 1.78 29.90 11.98
CA ASP A 70 1.00 29.44 10.83
C ASP A 70 1.84 28.60 9.86
N ILE A 71 3.10 28.99 9.62
CA ILE A 71 4.03 28.22 8.79
C ILE A 71 4.37 26.91 9.51
N LEU A 72 4.73 26.98 10.80
CA LEU A 72 5.06 25.81 11.59
C LEU A 72 3.90 24.81 11.65
N THR A 73 2.67 25.28 11.87
CA THR A 73 1.48 24.42 11.90
C THR A 73 1.15 23.82 10.54
N LYS A 74 1.36 24.54 9.42
CA LYS A 74 1.23 23.98 8.07
C LYS A 74 2.23 22.86 7.81
N ILE A 75 3.51 23.07 8.17
CA ILE A 75 4.56 22.06 8.05
C ILE A 75 4.25 20.83 8.91
N ALA A 76 3.73 21.06 10.12
CA ALA A 76 3.45 20.00 11.09
C ALA A 76 2.08 19.31 10.88
N ALA A 77 1.22 19.84 10.02
CA ALA A 77 -0.15 19.35 9.79
C ALA A 77 -0.24 17.85 9.42
N PRO A 78 0.66 17.27 8.60
CA PRO A 78 0.66 15.84 8.27
C PRO A 78 1.42 14.94 9.26
N LEU A 79 1.99 15.50 10.33
CA LEU A 79 2.81 14.71 11.24
C LEU A 79 2.00 13.69 12.05
N SER A 80 2.60 12.52 12.21
CA SER A 80 2.13 11.52 13.16
C SER A 80 2.35 11.98 14.61
N LEU A 81 1.63 11.39 15.56
CA LEU A 81 1.77 11.73 16.98
C LEU A 81 3.23 11.67 17.48
N PRO A 82 4.03 10.62 17.20
CA PRO A 82 5.44 10.59 17.61
C PRO A 82 6.26 11.75 17.02
N ASN A 83 6.08 12.04 15.73
CA ASN A 83 6.82 13.13 15.07
C ASN A 83 6.40 14.50 15.61
N LEU A 84 5.12 14.66 15.93
CA LEU A 84 4.60 15.88 16.52
C LEU A 84 5.10 16.08 17.95
N GLN A 85 5.21 14.99 18.74
CA GLN A 85 5.82 15.02 20.07
C GLN A 85 7.30 15.40 19.99
N ALA A 86 8.05 14.82 19.04
CA ALA A 86 9.44 15.16 18.79
C ALA A 86 9.59 16.64 18.40
N ALA A 87 8.78 17.15 17.46
CA ALA A 87 8.78 18.56 17.08
C ALA A 87 8.44 19.47 18.27
N SER A 88 7.48 19.08 19.11
CA SER A 88 7.08 19.83 20.31
C SER A 88 8.15 19.85 21.42
N SER A 89 9.19 19.04 21.30
CA SER A 89 10.29 18.96 22.26
C SER A 89 11.46 19.89 21.91
N VAL A 90 11.47 20.47 20.71
CA VAL A 90 12.55 21.35 20.22
C VAL A 90 12.70 22.60 21.08
N CYS A 91 11.61 23.35 21.29
CA CYS A 91 11.60 24.53 22.15
C CYS A 91 10.19 24.84 22.67
N ARG A 92 10.07 25.78 23.61
CA ARG A 92 8.78 26.20 24.18
C ARG A 92 7.85 26.78 23.10
N SER A 93 8.35 27.65 22.23
CA SER A 93 7.56 28.26 21.14
C SER A 93 6.91 27.21 20.24
N TRP A 94 7.65 26.16 19.86
CA TRP A 94 7.11 25.05 19.05
C TRP A 94 6.11 24.21 19.85
N ARG A 95 6.37 23.97 21.13
CA ARG A 95 5.41 23.28 22.01
C ARG A 95 4.07 24.02 22.03
N ASP A 96 4.08 25.33 22.18
CA ASP A 96 2.87 26.13 22.29
C ASP A 96 2.15 26.20 20.93
N ALA A 97 2.89 26.48 19.85
CA ALA A 97 2.34 26.52 18.48
C ALA A 97 1.71 25.19 18.03
N LEU A 98 2.31 24.06 18.40
CA LEU A 98 1.84 22.73 18.00
C LEU A 98 0.78 22.13 18.94
N GLN A 99 0.37 22.85 19.98
CA GLN A 99 -0.65 22.38 20.92
C GLN A 99 -1.96 21.95 20.22
N PRO A 100 -2.54 22.74 19.28
CA PRO A 100 -3.78 22.34 18.62
C PRO A 100 -3.64 21.02 17.85
N LEU A 101 -2.51 20.81 17.18
CA LEU A 101 -2.23 19.56 16.46
C LEU A 101 -2.09 18.39 17.45
N ARG A 102 -1.51 18.58 18.64
CA ARG A 102 -1.43 17.50 19.65
C ARG A 102 -2.81 17.13 20.18
N GLU A 103 -3.66 18.11 20.46
CA GLU A 103 -5.05 17.88 20.85
C GLU A 103 -5.83 17.14 19.76
N SER A 104 -5.58 17.48 18.48
CA SER A 104 -6.23 16.82 17.35
C SER A 104 -5.95 15.31 17.29
N MET A 105 -4.80 14.85 17.81
CA MET A 105 -4.47 13.42 17.87
C MET A 105 -5.36 12.65 18.84
N LEU A 106 -5.81 13.28 19.94
CA LEU A 106 -6.78 12.67 20.85
C LEU A 106 -8.15 12.56 20.19
N LEU A 107 -8.57 13.61 19.47
CA LEU A 107 -9.82 13.64 18.72
C LEU A 107 -9.83 12.58 17.60
N LEU A 108 -8.72 12.43 16.87
CA LEU A 108 -8.50 11.35 15.91
C LEU A 108 -8.66 9.97 16.54
N ARG A 109 -8.05 9.74 17.71
CA ARG A 109 -8.14 8.47 18.43
C ARG A 109 -9.59 8.15 18.81
N TRP A 110 -10.32 9.13 19.34
CA TRP A 110 -11.74 8.98 19.68
C TRP A 110 -12.62 8.78 18.44
N GLY A 111 -12.39 9.55 17.38
CA GLY A 111 -13.09 9.40 16.11
C GLY A 111 -12.94 7.98 15.54
N LYS A 112 -11.72 7.41 15.57
CA LYS A 112 -11.49 6.02 15.15
C LYS A 112 -12.18 4.99 16.06
N ARG A 113 -12.26 5.24 17.37
CA ARG A 113 -13.02 4.36 18.28
C ARG A 113 -14.52 4.39 17.97
N PHE A 114 -15.09 5.57 17.76
CA PHE A 114 -16.50 5.72 17.36
C PHE A 114 -16.76 5.11 16.00
N LYS A 115 -15.87 5.28 15.01
CA LYS A 115 -16.05 4.71 13.66
C LYS A 115 -16.09 3.18 13.69
N HIS A 116 -15.25 2.55 14.51
CA HIS A 116 -15.09 1.09 14.51
C HIS A 116 -15.72 0.36 15.70
N GLY A 117 -16.31 1.07 16.65
CA GLY A 117 -16.88 0.49 17.87
C GLY A 117 -15.85 -0.21 18.77
N ARG A 118 -14.68 0.40 18.98
CA ARG A 118 -13.57 -0.20 19.75
C ARG A 118 -13.43 0.42 21.15
N GLY A 119 -12.94 -0.39 22.10
CA GLY A 119 -12.60 0.08 23.45
C GLY A 119 -13.82 0.42 24.32
N GLY A 120 -14.85 -0.44 24.28
CA GLY A 120 -16.07 -0.28 25.08
C GLY A 120 -17.11 0.70 24.53
N VAL A 121 -16.86 1.25 23.34
CA VAL A 121 -17.73 2.24 22.69
C VAL A 121 -18.48 1.60 21.54
N LYS A 122 -19.79 1.82 21.44
CA LYS A 122 -20.58 1.38 20.27
C LYS A 122 -20.22 2.20 19.03
N ALA A 123 -20.24 1.55 17.86
CA ALA A 123 -19.99 2.23 16.60
C ALA A 123 -21.02 3.36 16.37
N ASN A 124 -20.54 4.56 16.05
CA ASN A 124 -21.37 5.73 15.80
C ASN A 124 -20.65 6.67 14.83
N LEU A 125 -21.14 6.75 13.59
CA LEU A 125 -20.51 7.55 12.53
C LEU A 125 -20.63 9.06 12.77
N ASP A 126 -21.71 9.53 13.40
CA ASP A 126 -21.90 10.97 13.66
C ASP A 126 -20.93 11.49 14.72
N LYS A 127 -20.74 10.74 15.81
CA LYS A 127 -19.72 11.05 16.83
C LYS A 127 -18.31 10.93 16.28
N ALA A 128 -18.08 9.97 15.38
CA ALA A 128 -16.81 9.85 14.69
C ALA A 128 -16.53 11.09 13.83
N LEU A 129 -17.51 11.49 13.01
CA LEU A 129 -17.43 12.66 12.15
C LEU A 129 -17.20 13.94 12.95
N ASP A 130 -17.97 14.19 14.00
CA ASP A 130 -17.79 15.34 14.90
C ASP A 130 -16.37 15.39 15.49
N SER A 131 -15.86 14.25 15.96
CA SER A 131 -14.49 14.16 16.47
C SER A 131 -13.45 14.49 15.39
N PHE A 132 -13.61 13.94 14.18
CA PHE A 132 -12.70 14.22 13.06
C PHE A 132 -12.78 15.68 12.61
N LEU A 133 -13.96 16.30 12.57
CA LEU A 133 -14.13 17.71 12.23
C LEU A 133 -13.47 18.63 13.26
N LYS A 134 -13.61 18.33 14.56
CA LYS A 134 -12.90 19.06 15.62
C LYS A 134 -11.37 18.92 15.51
N GLY A 135 -10.89 17.77 15.03
CA GLY A 135 -9.46 17.55 14.74
C GLY A 135 -9.01 18.32 13.49
N ALA A 136 -9.83 18.33 12.44
CA ALA A 136 -9.56 19.06 11.21
C ALA A 136 -9.55 20.58 11.44
N ALA A 137 -10.43 21.10 12.31
CA ALA A 137 -10.45 22.50 12.73
C ALA A 137 -9.16 22.93 13.45
N ARG A 138 -8.42 21.98 14.04
CA ARG A 138 -7.10 22.18 14.65
C ARG A 138 -5.94 22.03 13.66
N GLY A 139 -6.23 21.85 12.38
CA GLY A 139 -5.23 21.81 11.30
C GLY A 139 -4.71 20.42 10.94
N SER A 140 -5.20 19.33 11.57
CA SER A 140 -4.69 17.99 11.25
C SER A 140 -5.22 17.47 9.91
N THR A 141 -4.31 17.17 8.98
CA THR A 141 -4.67 16.58 7.69
C THR A 141 -5.20 15.16 7.84
N LEU A 142 -4.67 14.38 8.78
CA LEU A 142 -5.17 13.04 9.09
C LEU A 142 -6.66 13.09 9.48
N ALA A 143 -7.06 14.10 10.25
CA ALA A 143 -8.45 14.28 10.65
C ALA A 143 -9.32 14.76 9.49
N MET A 144 -8.80 15.63 8.61
CA MET A 144 -9.48 16.02 7.36
C MET A 144 -9.73 14.80 6.47
N VAL A 145 -8.74 13.93 6.30
CA VAL A 145 -8.85 12.70 5.51
C VAL A 145 -9.89 11.75 6.11
N ASP A 146 -9.84 11.50 7.42
CA ASP A 146 -10.79 10.60 8.08
C ASP A 146 -12.22 11.15 8.06
N ALA A 147 -12.41 12.47 8.28
CA ALA A 147 -13.70 13.13 8.11
C ALA A 147 -14.21 13.03 6.67
N GLY A 148 -13.33 13.26 5.69
CA GLY A 148 -13.66 13.14 4.27
C GLY A 148 -14.12 11.73 3.91
N LEU A 149 -13.47 10.69 4.45
CA LEU A 149 -13.90 9.30 4.27
C LEU A 149 -15.30 9.04 4.82
N VAL A 150 -15.63 9.61 5.99
CA VAL A 150 -16.99 9.45 6.56
C VAL A 150 -18.03 10.17 5.71
N TYR A 151 -17.76 11.39 5.22
CA TYR A 151 -18.65 12.06 4.28
C TYR A 151 -18.82 11.30 2.97
N TRP A 152 -17.73 10.72 2.46
CA TRP A 152 -17.77 9.88 1.26
C TRP A 152 -18.66 8.65 1.45
N GLU A 153 -18.53 7.96 2.59
CA GLU A 153 -19.37 6.81 2.97
C GLU A 153 -20.85 7.20 3.12
N LYS A 154 -21.15 8.43 3.57
CA LYS A 154 -22.50 8.99 3.65
C LYS A 154 -23.08 9.45 2.31
N GLY A 155 -22.28 9.51 1.25
CA GLY A 155 -22.69 10.02 -0.06
C GLY A 155 -22.57 11.53 -0.23
N GLU A 156 -22.10 12.26 0.79
CA GLU A 156 -21.85 13.71 0.74
C GLU A 156 -20.48 14.00 0.11
N LYS A 157 -20.32 13.64 -1.17
CA LYS A 157 -19.03 13.61 -1.88
C LYS A 157 -18.37 15.00 -1.96
N GLU A 158 -19.14 16.06 -2.13
CA GLU A 158 -18.62 17.43 -2.26
C GLU A 158 -17.88 17.87 -0.99
N LYS A 159 -18.44 17.56 0.18
CA LYS A 159 -17.79 17.83 1.48
C LYS A 159 -16.52 17.01 1.65
N ALA A 160 -16.55 15.75 1.23
CA ALA A 160 -15.36 14.89 1.25
C ALA A 160 -14.24 15.46 0.37
N VAL A 161 -14.56 15.87 -0.87
CA VAL A 161 -13.61 16.49 -1.81
C VAL A 161 -13.02 17.77 -1.23
N GLY A 162 -13.83 18.63 -0.61
CA GLY A 162 -13.35 19.84 0.05
C GLY A 162 -12.32 19.57 1.15
N LEU A 163 -12.53 18.53 1.97
CA LEU A 163 -11.58 18.12 3.00
C LEU A 163 -10.31 17.49 2.42
N TYR A 164 -10.44 16.65 1.39
CA TYR A 164 -9.29 16.07 0.71
C TYR A 164 -8.43 17.13 0.04
N ARG A 165 -9.05 18.15 -0.57
CA ARG A 165 -8.34 19.30 -1.15
C ARG A 165 -7.50 20.04 -0.11
N ARG A 166 -8.11 20.39 1.03
CA ARG A 166 -7.38 21.05 2.13
C ARG A 166 -6.22 20.20 2.65
N ALA A 167 -6.43 18.90 2.83
CA ALA A 167 -5.36 17.99 3.25
C ALA A 167 -4.24 17.90 2.20
N ALA A 168 -4.61 17.84 0.91
CA ALA A 168 -3.68 17.72 -0.21
C ALA A 168 -2.79 18.98 -0.38
N GLU A 169 -3.39 20.17 -0.22
CA GLU A 169 -2.70 21.46 -0.23
C GLU A 169 -1.69 21.59 0.92
N LEU A 170 -1.96 20.94 2.06
CA LEU A 170 -1.04 20.83 3.19
C LEU A 170 0.01 19.71 3.02
N GLY A 171 0.09 19.10 1.83
CA GLY A 171 1.10 18.09 1.51
C GLY A 171 0.78 16.67 2.00
N ASP A 172 -0.43 16.40 2.49
CA ASP A 172 -0.80 15.07 2.95
C ASP A 172 -0.95 14.09 1.78
N ALA A 173 -0.08 13.10 1.70
CA ALA A 173 -0.06 12.15 0.59
C ALA A 173 -1.36 11.32 0.49
N VAL A 174 -2.03 11.02 1.62
CA VAL A 174 -3.31 10.30 1.60
C VAL A 174 -4.44 11.20 1.08
N GLY A 175 -4.45 12.46 1.51
CA GLY A 175 -5.34 13.51 0.99
C GLY A 175 -5.18 13.70 -0.51
N GLN A 176 -3.94 13.84 -0.99
CA GLN A 176 -3.62 13.93 -2.42
C GLN A 176 -4.14 12.72 -3.21
N CYS A 177 -3.93 11.50 -2.69
CA CYS A 177 -4.44 10.30 -3.34
C CYS A 177 -5.96 10.24 -3.38
N ASN A 178 -6.63 10.54 -2.26
CA ASN A 178 -8.08 10.51 -2.18
C ASN A 178 -8.71 11.59 -3.06
N LEU A 179 -8.11 12.78 -3.13
CA LEU A 179 -8.51 13.83 -4.05
C LEU A 179 -8.37 13.38 -5.50
N GLY A 180 -7.23 12.78 -5.86
CA GLY A 180 -7.01 12.25 -7.21
C GLY A 180 -8.05 11.19 -7.59
N ILE A 181 -8.33 10.24 -6.69
CA ILE A 181 -9.40 9.23 -6.89
C ILE A 181 -10.78 9.90 -7.01
N SER A 182 -11.06 10.94 -6.23
CA SER A 182 -12.33 11.64 -6.28
C SER A 182 -12.59 12.32 -7.62
N TYR A 183 -11.56 12.90 -8.25
CA TYR A 183 -11.67 13.46 -9.59
C TYR A 183 -11.90 12.39 -10.67
N LEU A 184 -11.32 11.18 -10.51
CA LEU A 184 -11.60 10.06 -11.42
C LEU A 184 -13.05 9.60 -11.32
N GLN A 185 -13.63 9.60 -10.11
CA GLN A 185 -14.98 9.11 -9.82
C GLN A 185 -16.06 10.20 -9.89
N GLY A 186 -15.66 11.46 -10.09
CA GLY A 186 -16.56 12.60 -10.19
C GLY A 186 -17.39 12.59 -11.48
N GLN A 187 -18.44 13.40 -11.49
CA GLN A 187 -19.28 13.64 -12.67
C GLN A 187 -19.43 15.16 -12.88
N PRO A 188 -18.79 15.75 -13.91
CA PRO A 188 -17.88 15.11 -14.86
C PRO A 188 -16.56 14.67 -14.21
N SER A 189 -15.95 13.63 -14.77
CA SER A 189 -14.62 13.16 -14.36
C SER A 189 -13.54 14.13 -14.84
N ASP A 190 -12.55 14.44 -14.00
CA ASP A 190 -11.37 15.22 -14.39
C ASP A 190 -10.09 14.36 -14.29
N PRO A 191 -9.77 13.60 -15.35
CA PRO A 191 -8.61 12.73 -15.36
C PRO A 191 -7.27 13.49 -15.29
N LYS A 192 -7.22 14.74 -15.77
CA LYS A 192 -5.99 15.54 -15.77
C LYS A 192 -5.63 15.97 -14.36
N GLU A 193 -6.60 16.56 -13.63
CA GLU A 193 -6.39 16.91 -12.22
C GLU A 193 -6.18 15.66 -11.37
N ALA A 194 -6.89 14.56 -11.64
CA ALA A 194 -6.65 13.30 -10.96
C ALA A 194 -5.18 12.85 -11.05
N MET A 195 -4.62 12.83 -12.27
CA MET A 195 -3.24 12.38 -12.50
C MET A 195 -2.22 13.29 -11.81
N LYS A 196 -2.46 14.61 -11.78
CA LYS A 196 -1.61 15.58 -11.08
C LYS A 196 -1.51 15.27 -9.59
N TRP A 197 -2.64 15.13 -8.90
CA TRP A 197 -2.65 14.82 -7.47
C TRP A 197 -2.13 13.43 -7.14
N LEU A 198 -2.43 12.43 -7.98
CA LEU A 198 -1.90 11.09 -7.82
C LEU A 198 -0.37 11.06 -7.97
N LYS A 199 0.20 11.78 -8.94
CA LYS A 199 1.65 11.88 -9.13
C LYS A 199 2.34 12.48 -7.91
N GLN A 200 1.83 13.59 -7.40
CA GLN A 200 2.39 14.23 -6.19
C GLN A 200 2.36 13.28 -4.98
N SER A 201 1.25 12.57 -4.78
CA SER A 201 1.11 11.55 -3.73
C SER A 201 2.10 10.38 -3.90
N ALA A 202 2.27 9.91 -5.14
CA ALA A 202 3.15 8.80 -5.49
C ALA A 202 4.65 9.15 -5.36
N GLU A 203 5.01 10.39 -5.67
CA GLU A 203 6.35 10.97 -5.47
C GLU A 203 6.69 11.08 -3.99
N ASN A 204 5.71 11.42 -3.15
CA ASN A 204 5.80 11.36 -1.68
C ASN A 204 5.82 9.92 -1.11
N GLY A 205 5.92 8.90 -1.97
CA GLY A 205 6.05 7.51 -1.57
C GLY A 205 4.74 6.79 -1.25
N TYR A 206 3.57 7.39 -1.48
CA TYR A 206 2.31 6.73 -1.15
C TYR A 206 1.96 5.62 -2.15
N VAL A 207 2.13 4.38 -1.70
CA VAL A 207 2.04 3.17 -2.54
C VAL A 207 0.67 2.96 -3.18
N ARG A 208 -0.41 3.39 -2.52
CA ARG A 208 -1.76 3.32 -3.11
C ARG A 208 -1.88 4.28 -4.30
N ALA A 209 -1.30 5.47 -4.25
CA ALA A 209 -1.31 6.38 -5.39
C ALA A 209 -0.49 5.83 -6.56
N GLN A 210 0.69 5.26 -6.30
CA GLN A 210 1.49 4.56 -7.31
C GLN A 210 0.66 3.49 -8.04
N TYR A 211 -0.09 2.68 -7.29
CA TYR A 211 -1.00 1.70 -7.87
C TYR A 211 -2.16 2.31 -8.67
N GLN A 212 -2.75 3.43 -8.22
CA GLN A 212 -3.80 4.11 -8.97
C GLN A 212 -3.28 4.68 -10.30
N ILE A 213 -2.08 5.25 -10.33
CA ILE A 213 -1.43 5.69 -11.58
C ILE A 213 -1.27 4.51 -12.53
N ALA A 214 -0.75 3.38 -12.03
CA ALA A 214 -0.59 2.16 -12.82
C ALA A 214 -1.92 1.68 -13.44
N LEU A 215 -3.02 1.72 -12.68
CA LEU A 215 -4.35 1.37 -13.19
C LEU A 215 -4.81 2.35 -14.28
N CYS A 216 -4.62 3.65 -14.08
CA CYS A 216 -5.02 4.67 -15.05
C CYS A 216 -4.30 4.51 -16.39
N LEU A 217 -2.99 4.25 -16.34
CA LEU A 217 -2.14 4.03 -17.52
C LEU A 217 -2.42 2.68 -18.20
N HIS A 218 -2.71 1.63 -17.43
CA HIS A 218 -3.03 0.32 -17.97
C HIS A 218 -4.38 0.34 -18.70
N GLN A 219 -5.42 0.92 -18.09
CA GLN A 219 -6.78 0.89 -18.63
C GLN A 219 -7.05 1.96 -19.68
N GLY A 220 -6.11 2.88 -19.91
CA GLY A 220 -6.31 4.01 -20.82
C GLY A 220 -7.40 5.00 -20.37
N ARG A 221 -7.76 4.99 -19.08
CA ARG A 221 -8.91 5.76 -18.55
C ARG A 221 -8.67 7.27 -18.49
N VAL A 222 -7.41 7.70 -18.54
CA VAL A 222 -6.98 9.06 -18.19
C VAL A 222 -6.01 9.63 -19.23
N VAL A 223 -5.12 8.79 -19.73
CA VAL A 223 -4.15 9.05 -20.80
C VAL A 223 -4.22 7.85 -21.76
N GLN A 224 -3.73 8.00 -22.99
CA GLN A 224 -3.50 6.85 -23.87
C GLN A 224 -2.78 5.74 -23.10
N THR A 225 -3.17 4.49 -23.38
CA THR A 225 -2.59 3.31 -22.73
C THR A 225 -1.07 3.32 -22.84
N ASN A 226 -0.39 3.21 -21.69
CA ASN A 226 1.06 3.08 -21.63
C ASN A 226 1.42 1.93 -20.70
N LEU A 227 1.44 0.72 -21.25
CA LEU A 227 1.70 -0.51 -20.49
C LEU A 227 3.10 -0.52 -19.86
N LEU A 228 4.10 0.02 -20.56
CA LEU A 228 5.49 0.10 -20.06
C LEU A 228 5.60 0.99 -18.82
N GLU A 229 4.90 2.12 -18.81
CA GLU A 229 4.89 3.00 -17.64
C GLU A 229 4.00 2.44 -16.52
N ALA A 230 2.86 1.84 -16.87
CA ALA A 230 1.97 1.18 -15.91
C ALA A 230 2.70 0.08 -15.13
N THR A 231 3.49 -0.77 -15.80
CA THR A 231 4.25 -1.83 -15.14
C THR A 231 5.33 -1.31 -14.22
N LYS A 232 6.00 -0.21 -14.57
CA LYS A 232 6.96 0.46 -13.66
C LYS A 232 6.28 0.92 -12.37
N TRP A 233 5.09 1.52 -12.48
CA TRP A 233 4.32 1.94 -11.31
C TRP A 233 3.76 0.77 -10.51
N TYR A 234 3.29 -0.31 -11.16
CA TYR A 234 2.91 -1.54 -10.47
C TYR A 234 4.10 -2.13 -9.70
N LEU A 235 5.28 -2.19 -10.32
CA LEU A 235 6.48 -2.72 -9.67
C LEU A 235 6.84 -1.88 -8.44
N LYS A 236 6.87 -0.54 -8.56
CA LYS A 236 7.15 0.37 -7.44
C LYS A 236 6.16 0.18 -6.29
N ALA A 237 4.86 0.09 -6.59
CA ALA A 237 3.83 -0.15 -5.59
C ALA A 237 3.95 -1.55 -4.95
N ALA A 238 4.30 -2.57 -5.73
CA ALA A 238 4.50 -3.94 -5.26
C ALA A 238 5.72 -4.07 -4.34
N GLU A 239 6.82 -3.39 -4.68
CA GLU A 239 8.02 -3.26 -3.85
C GLU A 239 7.71 -2.53 -2.54
N GLY A 240 6.87 -1.49 -2.59
CA GLY A 240 6.32 -0.80 -1.43
C GLY A 240 5.25 -1.58 -0.65
N GLY A 241 5.05 -2.87 -0.93
CA GLY A 241 4.16 -3.73 -0.14
C GLY A 241 2.69 -3.72 -0.56
N TYR A 242 2.32 -3.06 -1.67
CA TYR A 242 0.93 -3.03 -2.12
C TYR A 242 0.51 -4.36 -2.76
N VAL A 243 -0.26 -5.14 -2.01
CA VAL A 243 -0.62 -6.54 -2.34
C VAL A 243 -1.28 -6.69 -3.71
N ARG A 244 -2.20 -5.79 -4.09
CA ARG A 244 -2.83 -5.84 -5.43
C ARG A 244 -1.84 -5.53 -6.56
N ALA A 245 -0.83 -4.70 -6.28
CA ALA A 245 0.24 -4.44 -7.26
C ALA A 245 1.13 -5.67 -7.43
N MET A 246 1.41 -6.43 -6.35
CA MET A 246 2.14 -7.71 -6.44
C MET A 246 1.42 -8.72 -7.31
N TYR A 247 0.09 -8.78 -7.23
CA TYR A 247 -0.72 -9.62 -8.12
C TYR A 247 -0.65 -9.10 -9.56
N ASN A 248 -0.86 -7.80 -9.80
CA ASN A 248 -0.85 -7.28 -11.17
C ASN A 248 0.53 -7.41 -11.84
N ILE A 249 1.64 -7.17 -11.12
CA ILE A 249 2.98 -7.34 -11.68
C ILE A 249 3.30 -8.80 -11.99
N SER A 250 2.73 -9.76 -11.24
CA SER A 250 2.88 -11.18 -11.54
C SER A 250 2.21 -11.53 -12.88
N LEU A 251 1.02 -10.97 -13.14
CA LEU A 251 0.32 -11.12 -14.41
C LEU A 251 1.10 -10.46 -15.55
N CYS A 252 1.62 -9.25 -15.37
CA CYS A 252 2.42 -8.57 -16.38
C CYS A 252 3.65 -9.42 -16.80
N TYR A 253 4.37 -10.02 -15.84
CA TYR A 253 5.46 -10.95 -16.15
C TYR A 253 4.97 -12.28 -16.77
N SER A 254 3.76 -12.73 -16.45
CA SER A 254 3.19 -13.97 -16.98
C SER A 254 2.84 -13.83 -18.47
N PHE A 255 2.26 -12.70 -18.85
CA PHE A 255 1.79 -12.44 -20.22
C PHE A 255 2.77 -11.64 -21.07
N GLY A 256 3.78 -11.00 -20.46
CA GLY A 256 4.69 -10.10 -21.17
C GLY A 256 4.07 -8.74 -21.49
N GLU A 257 3.12 -8.28 -20.68
CA GLU A 257 2.47 -6.98 -20.84
C GLU A 257 3.35 -5.88 -20.25
N GLY A 258 3.83 -4.95 -21.10
CA GLY A 258 4.67 -3.82 -20.67
C GLY A 258 6.06 -4.19 -20.14
N LEU A 259 6.40 -5.48 -20.08
CA LEU A 259 7.67 -6.05 -19.65
C LEU A 259 7.92 -7.35 -20.43
N PRO A 260 9.18 -7.79 -20.63
CA PRO A 260 9.44 -9.11 -21.17
C PRO A 260 8.83 -10.22 -20.31
N GLN A 261 8.26 -11.23 -20.96
CA GLN A 261 7.68 -12.38 -20.27
C GLN A 261 8.76 -13.08 -19.41
N ASN A 262 8.44 -13.35 -18.14
CA ASN A 262 9.33 -14.05 -17.23
C ASN A 262 8.54 -14.88 -16.20
N ARG A 263 8.33 -16.16 -16.53
CA ARG A 263 7.57 -17.10 -15.68
C ARG A 263 8.13 -17.25 -14.26
N LYS A 264 9.45 -17.14 -14.07
CA LYS A 264 10.09 -17.25 -12.75
C LYS A 264 9.79 -16.02 -11.88
N LEU A 265 9.82 -14.83 -12.46
CA LEU A 265 9.43 -13.60 -11.76
C LEU A 265 7.93 -13.57 -11.48
N ALA A 266 7.10 -13.98 -12.45
CA ALA A 266 5.66 -14.12 -12.29
C ALA A 266 5.31 -15.00 -11.07
N ARG A 267 5.86 -16.23 -11.00
CA ARG A 267 5.63 -17.13 -9.86
C ARG A 267 6.07 -16.54 -8.52
N ARG A 268 7.20 -15.83 -8.49
CA ARG A 268 7.70 -15.19 -7.26
C ARG A 268 6.74 -14.11 -6.76
N TRP A 269 6.30 -13.21 -7.64
CA TRP A 269 5.36 -12.15 -7.27
C TRP A 269 3.96 -12.70 -6.94
N MET A 270 3.50 -13.72 -7.65
CA MET A 270 2.25 -14.42 -7.36
C MET A 270 2.25 -15.00 -5.95
N LYS A 271 3.31 -15.77 -5.62
CA LYS A 271 3.49 -16.32 -4.27
C LYS A 271 3.53 -15.20 -3.22
N ARG A 272 4.25 -14.12 -3.47
CA ARG A 272 4.32 -12.98 -2.53
C ARG A 272 2.94 -12.36 -2.30
N ALA A 273 2.13 -12.16 -3.35
CA ALA A 273 0.76 -11.68 -3.21
C ALA A 273 -0.12 -12.66 -2.40
N ALA A 274 0.02 -13.96 -2.64
CA ALA A 274 -0.68 -15.01 -1.90
C ALA A 274 -0.31 -15.01 -0.39
N ASP A 275 0.98 -14.88 -0.09
CA ASP A 275 1.50 -14.80 1.28
C ASP A 275 1.05 -13.54 2.03
N HIS A 276 0.67 -12.49 1.31
CA HIS A 276 0.08 -11.27 1.89
C HIS A 276 -1.46 -11.24 1.81
N GLY A 277 -2.09 -12.37 1.51
CA GLY A 277 -3.55 -12.53 1.64
C GLY A 277 -4.38 -12.13 0.42
N HIS A 278 -3.79 -12.04 -0.77
CA HIS A 278 -4.57 -11.79 -1.98
C HIS A 278 -5.32 -13.07 -2.40
N SER A 279 -6.65 -13.10 -2.25
CA SER A 279 -7.50 -14.28 -2.49
C SER A 279 -7.27 -14.95 -3.86
N LYS A 280 -7.31 -14.16 -4.94
CA LYS A 280 -7.02 -14.67 -6.30
C LYS A 280 -5.61 -15.21 -6.46
N ALA A 281 -4.64 -14.58 -5.79
CA ALA A 281 -3.25 -15.04 -5.87
C ALA A 281 -3.07 -16.35 -5.09
N GLN A 282 -3.77 -16.51 -3.95
CA GLN A 282 -3.81 -17.75 -3.20
C GLN A 282 -4.44 -18.87 -4.04
N PHE A 283 -5.53 -18.59 -4.76
CA PHE A 283 -6.15 -19.56 -5.66
C PHE A 283 -5.20 -19.98 -6.79
N GLU A 284 -4.65 -19.02 -7.53
CA GLU A 284 -3.72 -19.30 -8.64
C GLU A 284 -2.43 -19.98 -8.18
N HIS A 285 -1.89 -19.58 -7.03
CA HIS A 285 -0.72 -20.24 -6.44
C HIS A 285 -1.06 -21.67 -5.97
N GLY A 286 -2.23 -21.88 -5.38
CA GLY A 286 -2.74 -23.20 -4.99
C GLY A 286 -2.87 -24.14 -6.18
N LEU A 287 -3.41 -23.66 -7.31
CA LEU A 287 -3.48 -24.42 -8.56
C LEU A 287 -2.10 -24.81 -9.10
N ALA A 288 -1.14 -23.89 -9.05
CA ALA A 288 0.23 -24.17 -9.45
C ALA A 288 0.87 -25.26 -8.56
N LEU A 289 0.70 -25.17 -7.24
CA LEU A 289 1.19 -26.17 -6.29
C LEU A 289 0.52 -27.53 -6.47
N PHE A 290 -0.78 -27.56 -6.79
CA PHE A 290 -1.49 -28.79 -7.12
C PHE A 290 -0.89 -29.47 -8.36
N SER A 291 -0.65 -28.68 -9.41
CA SER A 291 -0.03 -29.17 -10.65
C SER A 291 1.42 -29.65 -10.44
N GLU A 292 2.13 -29.07 -9.47
CA GLU A 292 3.49 -29.45 -9.07
C GLU A 292 3.52 -30.65 -8.08
N GLY A 293 2.36 -31.15 -7.64
CA GLY A 293 2.25 -32.28 -6.70
C GLY A 293 2.46 -31.90 -5.22
N ALA A 294 2.55 -30.62 -4.89
CA ALA A 294 2.69 -30.12 -3.51
C ALA A 294 1.34 -30.05 -2.79
N LEU A 295 0.65 -31.19 -2.70
CA LEU A 295 -0.77 -31.30 -2.32
C LEU A 295 -1.12 -30.63 -0.98
N LEU A 296 -0.30 -30.80 0.07
CA LEU A 296 -0.53 -30.19 1.39
C LEU A 296 -0.59 -28.66 1.32
N LYS A 297 0.39 -28.04 0.62
CA LYS A 297 0.44 -26.59 0.45
C LYS A 297 -0.68 -26.12 -0.46
N ALA A 298 -1.02 -26.89 -1.49
CA ALA A 298 -2.13 -26.59 -2.39
C ALA A 298 -3.44 -26.48 -1.60
N VAL A 299 -3.78 -27.47 -0.76
CA VAL A 299 -4.97 -27.43 0.11
C VAL A 299 -4.95 -26.20 1.02
N MET A 300 -3.83 -25.91 1.67
CA MET A 300 -3.71 -24.74 2.55
C MET A 300 -4.03 -23.44 1.80
N TYR A 301 -3.44 -23.18 0.63
CA TYR A 301 -3.71 -21.95 -0.12
C TYR A 301 -5.12 -21.92 -0.73
N LEU A 302 -5.67 -23.06 -1.18
CA LEU A 302 -7.02 -23.15 -1.70
C LEU A 302 -8.07 -22.88 -0.61
N GLU A 303 -7.85 -23.39 0.61
CA GLU A 303 -8.69 -23.09 1.77
C GLU A 303 -8.66 -21.59 2.11
N LEU A 304 -7.48 -20.96 2.10
CA LEU A 304 -7.35 -19.52 2.33
C LEU A 304 -8.07 -18.71 1.24
N ALA A 305 -7.96 -19.13 -0.02
CA ALA A 305 -8.63 -18.48 -1.15
C ALA A 305 -10.16 -18.59 -1.04
N GLU A 306 -10.68 -19.75 -0.64
CA GLU A 306 -12.11 -19.98 -0.42
C GLU A 306 -12.67 -19.07 0.69
N ARG A 307 -11.96 -18.97 1.82
CA ARG A 307 -12.28 -18.01 2.89
C ARG A 307 -12.25 -16.57 2.41
N GLY A 308 -11.37 -16.28 1.45
CA GLY A 308 -11.27 -15.00 0.74
C GLY A 308 -12.39 -14.74 -0.28
N GLY A 309 -13.28 -15.71 -0.54
CA GLY A 309 -14.42 -15.60 -1.45
C GLY A 309 -14.21 -16.21 -2.84
N GLU A 310 -13.09 -16.88 -3.10
CA GLU A 310 -12.86 -17.58 -4.38
C GLU A 310 -13.60 -18.94 -4.40
N THR A 311 -14.85 -18.95 -4.85
CA THR A 311 -15.72 -20.14 -4.84
C THR A 311 -15.18 -21.32 -5.67
N GLY A 312 -14.39 -21.04 -6.70
CA GLY A 312 -13.69 -22.08 -7.47
C GLY A 312 -12.66 -22.86 -6.65
N ALA A 313 -12.13 -22.26 -5.58
CA ALA A 313 -11.12 -22.90 -4.73
C ALA A 313 -11.67 -24.13 -4.00
N GLY A 314 -12.94 -24.09 -3.56
CA GLY A 314 -13.56 -25.21 -2.85
C GLY A 314 -13.66 -26.48 -3.70
N HIS A 315 -14.02 -26.35 -4.99
CA HIS A 315 -14.11 -27.48 -5.91
C HIS A 315 -12.74 -28.15 -6.11
N VAL A 316 -11.70 -27.34 -6.36
CA VAL A 316 -10.33 -27.85 -6.55
C VAL A 316 -9.82 -28.47 -5.25
N LYS A 317 -10.06 -27.82 -4.11
CA LYS A 317 -9.66 -28.30 -2.78
C LYS A 317 -10.24 -29.69 -2.52
N GLU A 318 -11.50 -29.92 -2.84
CA GLU A 318 -12.14 -31.24 -2.66
C GLU A 318 -11.51 -32.32 -3.54
N VAL A 319 -11.15 -31.99 -4.80
CA VAL A 319 -10.39 -32.91 -5.66
C VAL A 319 -9.03 -33.25 -5.04
N VAL A 320 -8.33 -32.26 -4.45
CA VAL A 320 -7.05 -32.51 -3.76
C VAL A 320 -7.25 -33.34 -2.48
N HIS A 321 -8.35 -33.14 -1.74
CA HIS A 321 -8.68 -33.92 -0.55
C HIS A 321 -8.82 -35.40 -0.84
N GLN A 322 -9.43 -35.77 -1.97
CA GLN A 322 -9.57 -37.17 -2.38
C GLN A 322 -8.23 -37.87 -2.60
N GLN A 323 -7.17 -37.12 -2.90
CA GLN A 323 -5.81 -37.64 -3.10
C GLN A 323 -4.97 -37.70 -1.80
N LEU A 324 -5.49 -37.18 -0.68
CA LEU A 324 -4.79 -37.07 0.60
C LEU A 324 -5.39 -37.97 1.69
N SER A 325 -4.56 -38.43 2.62
CA SER A 325 -5.01 -39.10 3.85
C SER A 325 -5.75 -38.11 4.77
N ALA A 326 -6.63 -38.61 5.65
CA ALA A 326 -7.35 -37.78 6.61
C ALA A 326 -6.41 -36.93 7.48
N THR A 327 -5.33 -37.53 7.99
CA THR A 327 -4.30 -36.85 8.78
C THR A 327 -3.62 -35.68 8.04
N SER A 328 -3.37 -35.86 6.74
CA SER A 328 -2.76 -34.85 5.88
C SER A 328 -3.71 -33.67 5.63
N ARG A 329 -5.01 -33.96 5.47
CA ARG A 329 -6.04 -32.93 5.33
C ARG A 329 -6.14 -32.09 6.59
N ASP A 330 -6.27 -32.73 7.75
CA ASP A 330 -6.38 -32.05 9.04
C ASP A 330 -5.16 -31.16 9.30
N HIS A 331 -3.97 -31.64 8.95
CA HIS A 331 -2.74 -30.86 9.05
C HIS A 331 -2.79 -29.60 8.17
N ALA A 332 -3.19 -29.71 6.90
CA ALA A 332 -3.27 -28.57 5.98
C ALA A 332 -4.32 -27.53 6.43
N ILE A 333 -5.48 -27.99 6.93
CA ILE A 333 -6.53 -27.12 7.47
C ILE A 333 -6.05 -26.41 8.74
N ASN A 334 -5.33 -27.12 9.63
CA ASN A 334 -4.74 -26.51 10.82
C ASN A 334 -3.69 -25.45 10.45
N GLN A 335 -2.86 -25.70 9.44
CA GLN A 335 -1.94 -24.68 8.91
C GLN A 335 -2.69 -23.45 8.39
N ALA A 336 -3.80 -23.64 7.65
CA ALA A 336 -4.63 -22.53 7.17
C ALA A 336 -5.31 -21.76 8.32
N ASN A 337 -5.71 -22.43 9.40
CA ASN A 337 -6.30 -21.81 10.59
C ASN A 337 -5.28 -20.93 11.35
N ASN A 338 -4.03 -21.37 11.42
CA ASN A 338 -2.97 -20.63 12.08
C ASN A 338 -2.28 -19.61 11.17
N TRP A 339 -2.63 -19.59 9.89
CA TRP A 339 -2.03 -18.70 8.91
C TRP A 339 -2.39 -17.24 9.20
N ARG A 340 -1.39 -16.37 9.06
CA ARG A 340 -1.56 -14.92 9.09
C ARG A 340 -0.83 -14.33 7.89
N ALA A 341 -1.47 -13.35 7.26
CA ALA A 341 -0.84 -12.61 6.17
C ALA A 341 0.47 -11.98 6.65
N LEU A 342 1.51 -12.08 5.83
CA LEU A 342 2.76 -11.38 6.11
C LEU A 342 2.47 -9.87 6.18
N PRO A 343 3.06 -9.16 7.17
CA PRO A 343 2.90 -7.72 7.24
C PRO A 343 3.49 -7.09 5.99
N ALA A 344 2.79 -6.11 5.40
CA ALA A 344 3.39 -5.28 4.37
C ALA A 344 4.67 -4.64 4.94
N THR A 345 5.78 -4.75 4.21
CA THR A 345 7.04 -4.08 4.56
C THR A 345 6.77 -2.59 4.71
N ARG A 346 7.05 -2.04 5.90
CA ARG A 346 6.80 -0.64 6.28
C ARG A 346 7.64 0.33 5.48
#